data_AF-A0A3D1VV52-F1
#
_entry.id   AF-A0A3D1VV52-F1
#
_cell.length_a   1.000
_cell.length_b   1.000
_cell.length_c   1.000
_cell.angle_alpha   90.00
_cell.angle_beta   90.00
_cell.angle_gamma   90.00
#
_symmetry.space_group_name_H-M   'P 1'
#
loop_
_entity.id
_entity.type
_entity.pdbx_description
1 polymer ?
#
loop_
_entity_poly.entity_id
_entity_poly.type
_entity_poly.pdbx_seq_one_letter_code
_entity_poly.pdbx_strand_id
1 'polypeptide(L)' 'GRNGEDGVMQGLLELSGVPYIGCKTRSAAVTMDKAVTKMILEKYGIKQTEWMLFYKKEYLGDPEAALR' A
#
# COMPACT_ATOMS: atom_id res chain seq x y z
N GLY A 1 6.34 0.47 -9.11
CA GLY A 1 5.97 -0.82 -9.73
C GLY A 1 6.24 -1.98 -8.78
N ARG A 2 5.68 -3.16 -9.08
CA ARG A 2 5.86 -4.39 -8.28
C ARG A 2 7.35 -4.72 -8.12
N ASN A 3 7.73 -5.17 -6.93
CA ASN A 3 9.07 -5.45 -6.42
C ASN A 3 10.00 -4.23 -6.28
N GLY A 4 9.85 -3.21 -7.14
CA GLY A 4 10.73 -2.03 -7.14
C GLY A 4 10.31 -0.91 -6.18
N GLU A 5 9.02 -0.73 -5.93
CA GLU A 5 8.48 0.36 -5.10
C GLU A 5 7.63 -0.14 -3.93
N ASP A 6 7.38 -1.44 -3.83
CA ASP A 6 6.60 -2.07 -2.77
C ASP A 6 7.45 -2.48 -1.55
N GLY A 7 8.73 -2.13 -1.54
CA GLY A 7 9.66 -2.42 -0.45
C GLY A 7 10.47 -3.71 -0.63
N VAL A 8 10.20 -4.55 -1.64
CA VAL A 8 10.93 -5.82 -1.81
C VAL A 8 12.41 -5.57 -2.15
N MET A 9 12.69 -4.75 -3.16
CA MET A 9 14.07 -4.42 -3.52
C MET A 9 14.77 -3.63 -2.42
N GLN A 10 14.06 -2.71 -1.75
CA GLN A 10 14.57 -1.95 -0.63
C GLN A 10 15.00 -2.86 0.52
N GLY A 11 14.15 -3.84 0.89
CA GLY A 11 14.44 -4.80 1.94
C GLY A 11 15.65 -5.67 1.61
N LEU A 12 15.78 -6.11 0.35
CA LEU A 12 16.95 -6.85 -0.11
C LEU A 12 18.23 -6.01 0.01
N LEU A 13 18.21 -4.74 -0.41
CA LEU A 13 19.36 -3.84 -0.33
C LEU A 13 19.75 -3.56 1.12
N GLU A 14 18.76 -3.36 2.00
CA GLU A 14 18.96 -3.19 3.45
C GLU A 14 19.63 -4.43 4.07
N LEU A 15 19.12 -5.63 3.79
CA LEU A 15 19.70 -6.90 4.29
C LEU A 15 21.11 -7.15 3.73
N SER A 16 21.37 -6.71 2.51
CA SER A 16 22.67 -6.86 1.85
C SER A 16 23.68 -5.78 2.26
N GLY A 17 23.28 -4.80 3.08
CA GLY A 17 24.13 -3.68 3.48
C GLY A 17 24.49 -2.72 2.34
N VAL A 18 23.76 -2.77 1.22
CA VAL A 18 24.02 -1.93 0.05
C VAL A 18 23.28 -0.60 0.22
N PRO A 19 23.99 0.54 0.25
CA PRO A 19 23.34 1.84 0.30
C PRO A 19 22.59 2.11 -1.01
N TYR A 20 21.43 2.76 -0.90
CA TYR A 20 20.58 3.09 -2.06
C TYR A 20 19.83 4.40 -1.84
N ILE A 21 19.35 4.97 -2.94
CA ILE A 21 18.58 6.21 -2.96
C ILE A 21 17.08 5.89 -2.95
N GLY A 22 16.30 6.63 -2.16
CA GLY A 22 14.84 6.57 -2.16
C GLY A 22 14.24 6.21 -0.80
N CYS A 23 12.98 5.79 -0.82
CA CYS A 23 12.23 5.41 0.37
C CYS A 23 12.79 4.13 1.02
N LYS A 24 12.78 4.08 2.36
CA LYS A 24 13.06 2.86 3.11
C LYS A 24 11.96 1.82 2.94
N THR A 25 12.26 0.55 3.23
CA THR A 25 11.35 -0.60 3.03
C THR A 25 9.92 -0.34 3.51
N ARG A 26 9.76 0.15 4.74
CA ARG A 26 8.44 0.42 5.33
C ARG A 26 7.67 1.51 4.56
N SER A 27 8.33 2.62 4.27
CA SER A 27 7.70 3.74 3.57
C SER A 27 7.27 3.32 2.16
N ALA A 28 8.14 2.61 1.44
CA ALA A 28 7.86 2.07 0.12
C ALA A 28 6.60 1.18 0.12
N ALA A 29 6.56 0.18 1.02
CA ALA A 29 5.42 -0.73 1.17
C ALA A 29 4.11 0.01 1.49
N VAL A 30 4.15 0.95 2.45
CA VAL A 30 2.98 1.76 2.83
C VAL A 30 2.48 2.57 1.64
N THR A 31 3.36 3.27 0.92
CA THR A 31 2.96 4.16 -0.18
C THR A 31 2.50 3.40 -1.43
N MET A 32 2.87 2.12 -1.57
CA MET A 32 2.42 1.29 -2.69
C MET A 32 1.01 0.72 -2.44
N ASP A 33 0.68 0.36 -1.20
CA ASP A 33 -0.67 -0.07 -0.84
C ASP A 33 -1.56 1.15 -0.60
N LYS A 34 -2.47 1.41 -1.55
CA LYS A 34 -3.40 2.54 -1.45
C LYS A 34 -4.34 2.42 -0.26
N ALA A 35 -4.79 1.23 0.11
CA ALA A 35 -5.67 1.10 1.27
C ALA A 35 -4.93 1.51 2.55
N VAL A 36 -3.70 1.01 2.74
CA VAL A 36 -2.86 1.38 3.90
C VAL A 36 -2.50 2.86 3.89
N THR A 37 -2.10 3.40 2.74
CA THR A 37 -1.84 4.84 2.58
C THR A 37 -3.05 5.66 3.01
N LYS A 38 -4.22 5.35 2.46
CA LYS A 38 -5.45 6.11 2.71
C LYS A 38 -5.88 6.02 4.18
N MET A 39 -5.79 4.86 4.82
CA MET A 39 -6.03 4.72 6.26
C MET A 39 -5.10 5.59 7.12
N ILE A 40 -3.82 5.68 6.75
CA ILE A 40 -2.85 6.53 7.46
C ILE A 40 -3.18 8.01 7.25
N LEU A 41 -3.47 8.43 6.01
CA LEU A 41 -3.84 9.82 5.71
C LEU A 41 -5.07 10.26 6.52
N GLU A 42 -6.10 9.43 6.58
CA GLU A 42 -7.29 9.63 7.42
C GLU A 42 -6.95 9.80 8.90
N LYS A 43 -6.13 8.91 9.45
CA LYS A 43 -5.72 8.96 10.86
C LYS A 43 -5.05 10.29 11.22
N TYR A 44 -4.35 10.92 10.29
CA TYR A 44 -3.69 12.20 10.48
C TYR A 44 -4.48 13.40 9.93
N GLY A 45 -5.73 13.20 9.50
CA GLY A 45 -6.60 14.28 9.01
C GLY A 45 -6.16 14.90 7.69
N ILE A 46 -5.37 14.18 6.88
CA ILE A 46 -4.93 14.65 5.56
C ILE A 46 -6.07 14.39 4.56
N LYS A 47 -6.51 15.46 3.87
CA LYS A 47 -7.58 15.38 2.88
C LYS A 47 -7.22 14.44 1.73
N GLN A 48 -8.18 13.63 1.32
CA GLN A 48 -8.10 12.70 0.21
C GLN A 48 -9.49 12.42 -0.37
N THR A 49 -9.56 11.69 -1.49
CA THR A 49 -10.83 11.24 -2.05
C THR A 49 -11.46 10.14 -1.20
N GLU A 50 -12.79 10.13 -1.12
CA GLU A 50 -13.59 9.00 -0.65
C GLU A 50 -13.13 7.69 -1.31
N TRP A 51 -13.17 6.59 -0.58
CA TRP A 51 -12.70 5.29 -1.03
C TRP A 51 -13.37 4.15 -0.27
N MET A 52 -13.28 2.95 -0.85
CA MET A 52 -13.74 1.69 -0.26
C MET A 52 -12.73 0.60 -0.60
N LEU A 53 -12.62 -0.40 0.29
CA LEU A 53 -11.81 -1.60 0.08
C LEU A 53 -12.71 -2.83 0.12
N PHE A 54 -12.55 -3.68 -0.90
CA PHE A 54 -13.17 -4.99 -0.95
C PHE A 54 -12.15 -6.00 -1.46
N TYR A 55 -12.22 -7.23 -0.95
CA TYR A 55 -11.41 -8.32 -1.44
C TYR A 55 -12.04 -8.93 -2.69
N LYS A 56 -11.19 -9.43 -3.60
CA LYS A 56 -11.63 -10.13 -4.82
C LYS A 56 -12.65 -11.23 -4.53
N LYS A 57 -12.49 -11.96 -3.42
CA LYS A 57 -13.41 -13.04 -3.02
C LYS A 57 -14.82 -12.52 -2.72
N GLU A 58 -14.91 -11.38 -2.03
CA GLU A 58 -16.19 -10.76 -1.65
C GLU A 58 -16.88 -10.22 -2.90
N TYR A 59 -16.14 -9.50 -3.74
CA TYR A 59 -16.66 -8.96 -4.98
C TYR A 59 -17.16 -10.03 -5.96
N LEU A 60 -16.46 -11.17 -6.07
CA LEU A 60 -16.91 -12.28 -6.93
C LEU A 60 -18.08 -13.07 -6.34
N GLY A 61 -18.28 -13.03 -5.02
CA GLY A 61 -19.39 -13.70 -4.35
C GLY A 61 -20.69 -12.92 -4.48
N ASP A 62 -20.64 -11.61 -4.21
CA ASP A 62 -21.76 -10.69 -4.36
C ASP A 62 -21.23 -9.25 -4.58
N PRO A 63 -21.19 -8.76 -5.83
CA PRO A 63 -20.70 -7.42 -6.15
C PRO A 63 -21.49 -6.30 -5.47
N GLU A 64 -22.81 -6.44 -5.29
CA GLU A 64 -23.60 -5.37 -4.65
C GLU A 64 -23.32 -5.31 -3.15
N ALA A 65 -23.21 -6.45 -2.48
CA ALA A 65 -22.85 -6.48 -1.07
C ALA A 65 -21.41 -5.99 -0.83
N ALA A 66 -20.48 -6.25 -1.75
CA ALA A 66 -19.09 -5.81 -1.66
C ALA A 66 -18.88 -4.30 -1.92
N LEU A 67 -19.88 -3.63 -2.52
CA LEU A 67 -19.86 -2.20 -2.83
C LEU A 67 -20.74 -1.35 -1.89
N ARG A 68 -21.37 -1.97 -0.88
CA ARG A 68 -22.10 -1.28 0.20
C ARG A 68 -21.16 -0.90 1.33
#